data_AF-A0A925DBL7-F1
#
_entry.id   AF-A0A925DBL7-F1
#
_cell.length_a   1.000
_cell.length_b   1.000
_cell.length_c   1.000
_cell.angle_alpha   90.00
_cell.angle_beta   90.00
_cell.angle_gamma   90.00
#
_symmetry.space_group_name_H-M   'P 1'
#
loop_
_entity.id
_entity.type
_entity.pdbx_description
1 polymer ?
#
loop_
_entity_poly.entity_id
_entity_poly.type
_entity_poly.pdbx_seq_one_letter_code
_entity_poly.pdbx_strand_id
1 'polypeptide(L)'
;MMAHSQGAAALAMPLPAYWEQAKVELMKRDRIMNKLIPQFGDLHLVGHDDPFTTLARSLVGQQITPKSAETVWQKLRLACPKCTPAQILKAGPEQLSACGLSKRKTEYILDLADHFKAKRVHASQWEQMDDEAVIA
;
A
#
# COMPACT_ATOMS: atom_id res chain seq x y z
N MET A 1 -8.74 -33.21 6.26
CA MET A 1 -9.56 -32.03 6.63
C MET A 1 -8.61 -30.84 6.87
N MET A 2 -8.00 -30.31 5.81
CA MET A 2 -7.16 -29.10 5.88
C MET A 2 -7.81 -28.07 4.96
N ALA A 3 -8.51 -27.12 5.57
CA ALA A 3 -9.07 -25.97 4.88
C ALA A 3 -7.91 -25.03 4.53
N HIS A 4 -7.48 -25.06 3.27
CA HIS A 4 -6.68 -23.97 2.73
C HIS A 4 -7.58 -22.74 2.65
N SER A 5 -7.33 -21.78 3.54
CA SER A 5 -7.91 -20.44 3.47
C SER A 5 -7.45 -19.80 2.16
N GLN A 6 -8.41 -19.53 1.28
CA GLN A 6 -8.18 -18.70 0.10
C GLN A 6 -7.82 -17.28 0.59
N GLY A 7 -6.53 -16.95 0.50
CA GLY A 7 -6.07 -15.57 0.57
C GLY A 7 -6.65 -14.80 -0.60
N ALA A 8 -7.23 -13.63 -0.30
CA ALA A 8 -7.77 -12.72 -1.30
C ALA A 8 -6.76 -12.53 -2.43
N ALA A 9 -7.17 -12.84 -3.66
CA ALA A 9 -6.36 -12.68 -4.85
C ALA A 9 -5.90 -11.22 -4.92
N ALA A 10 -4.59 -11.01 -4.80
CA ALA A 10 -3.99 -9.72 -5.13
C ALA A 10 -4.39 -9.39 -6.56
N LEU A 11 -4.95 -8.20 -6.77
CA LEU A 11 -5.20 -7.67 -8.11
C LEU A 11 -3.82 -7.45 -8.75
N ALA A 12 -3.32 -8.47 -9.45
CA ALA A 12 -2.07 -8.39 -10.18
C ALA A 12 -2.26 -7.33 -11.27
N MET A 13 -1.76 -6.12 -11.02
CA MET A 13 -1.63 -5.13 -12.08
C MET A 13 -0.81 -5.77 -13.22
N PRO A 14 -1.30 -5.69 -14.47
CA PRO A 14 -0.57 -6.25 -15.59
C PRO A 14 0.80 -5.56 -15.69
N LEU A 15 1.80 -6.32 -16.16
CA LEU A 15 3.12 -5.77 -16.43
C LEU A 15 2.96 -4.51 -17.30
N PRO A 16 3.53 -3.36 -16.93
CA PRO A 16 3.39 -2.15 -17.73
C PRO A 16 3.90 -2.39 -19.16
N ALA A 17 3.21 -1.83 -20.16
CA ALA A 17 3.58 -2.02 -21.57
C ALA A 17 5.03 -1.58 -21.88
N TYR A 18 5.56 -0.64 -21.10
CA TYR A 18 6.93 -0.14 -21.24
C TYR A 18 7.99 -1.00 -20.51
N TRP A 19 7.62 -2.05 -19.76
CA TRP A 19 8.51 -2.76 -18.85
C TRP A 19 9.75 -3.36 -19.54
N GLU A 20 9.54 -4.11 -20.62
CA GLU A 20 10.63 -4.73 -21.37
C GLU A 20 11.54 -3.68 -22.02
N GLN A 21 10.95 -2.62 -22.58
CA GLN A 21 11.70 -1.52 -23.16
C GLN A 21 12.54 -0.79 -22.11
N ALA A 22 11.98 -0.54 -20.93
CA ALA A 22 12.69 0.10 -19.82
C ALA A 22 13.90 -0.74 -19.35
N LYS A 23 13.75 -2.07 -19.26
CA LYS A 23 14.88 -2.96 -18.94
C LYS A 23 16.02 -2.80 -19.96
N VAL A 24 15.72 -2.83 -21.25
CA VAL A 24 16.73 -2.69 -22.32
C VAL A 24 17.42 -1.32 -22.25
N GLU A 25 16.65 -0.23 -22.11
CA GLU A 25 17.20 1.12 -22.02
C GLU A 25 18.12 1.30 -20.81
N LEU A 26 17.73 0.76 -19.64
CA LEU A 26 18.55 0.81 -18.43
C LEU A 26 19.85 0.00 -18.58
N MET A 27 19.79 -1.23 -19.12
CA MET A 27 20.98 -2.05 -19.35
C MET A 27 21.95 -1.41 -20.35
N LYS A 28 21.44 -0.67 -21.34
CA LYS A 28 22.28 0.03 -22.33
C LYS A 28 23.01 1.23 -21.72
N ARG A 29 22.39 1.95 -20.79
CA ARG A 29 22.90 3.23 -20.25
C ARG A 29 23.66 3.09 -18.93
N ASP A 30 23.40 2.03 -18.16
CA ASP A 30 23.98 1.82 -16.84
C ASP A 30 24.65 0.44 -16.71
N ARG A 31 25.98 0.45 -16.50
CA ARG A 31 26.81 -0.77 -16.37
C ARG A 31 26.44 -1.61 -15.15
N ILE A 32 25.97 -1.01 -14.06
CA ILE A 32 25.52 -1.71 -12.86
C ILE A 32 24.20 -2.41 -13.17
N MET A 33 23.24 -1.69 -13.77
CA MET A 33 21.94 -2.26 -14.16
C MET A 33 22.09 -3.38 -15.20
N ASN A 34 23.03 -3.25 -16.14
CA ASN A 34 23.38 -4.30 -17.12
C ASN A 34 23.80 -5.62 -16.45
N LYS A 35 24.43 -5.55 -15.27
CA LYS A 35 24.82 -6.73 -14.51
C LYS A 35 23.67 -7.26 -13.66
N LEU A 36 22.86 -6.38 -13.07
CA LEU A 36 21.82 -6.75 -12.10
C LEU A 36 20.55 -7.28 -12.76
N ILE A 37 20.04 -6.63 -13.81
CA ILE A 37 18.75 -6.99 -14.42
C ILE A 37 18.70 -8.47 -14.85
N PRO A 38 19.73 -9.06 -15.51
CA PRO A 38 19.70 -10.48 -15.85
C PRO A 38 19.72 -11.43 -14.65
N GLN A 39 20.22 -10.99 -13.48
CA GLN A 39 20.28 -11.81 -12.26
C GLN A 39 18.93 -11.89 -11.54
N PHE A 40 18.04 -10.91 -11.77
CA PHE A 40 16.75 -10.76 -11.08
C PHE A 40 15.58 -10.65 -12.07
N GLY A 41 15.73 -11.18 -13.28
CA GLY A 41 14.96 -10.81 -14.49
C GLY A 41 13.42 -10.86 -14.41
N ASP A 42 12.85 -11.66 -13.51
CA ASP A 42 11.40 -11.82 -13.34
C ASP A 42 10.82 -10.91 -12.25
N LEU A 43 11.66 -10.14 -11.54
CA LEU A 43 11.20 -9.23 -10.50
C LEU A 43 10.46 -8.04 -11.13
N HIS A 44 9.19 -7.86 -10.78
CA HIS A 44 8.38 -6.72 -11.23
C HIS A 44 7.57 -6.13 -10.08
N LEU A 45 7.08 -4.91 -10.27
CA LEU A 45 6.14 -4.29 -9.34
C LEU A 45 4.83 -5.09 -9.33
N VAL A 46 4.30 -5.31 -8.14
CA VAL A 46 2.99 -5.92 -7.94
C VAL A 46 2.09 -4.85 -7.34
N GLY A 47 1.00 -4.53 -8.04
CA GLY A 47 -0.03 -3.66 -7.50
C GLY A 47 -0.67 -4.30 -6.26
N HIS A 48 -0.93 -3.48 -5.25
CA HIS A 48 -1.67 -3.87 -4.06
C HIS A 48 -3.03 -3.16 -4.02
N ASP A 49 -3.75 -3.37 -2.91
CA ASP A 49 -5.08 -2.87 -2.57
C ASP A 49 -5.38 -1.41 -3.02
N ASP A 50 -6.64 -0.98 -2.94
CA ASP A 50 -7.06 0.38 -3.27
C ASP A 50 -6.19 1.49 -2.61
N PRO A 51 -6.14 2.70 -3.19
CA PRO A 51 -5.27 3.79 -2.71
C PRO A 51 -5.31 4.05 -1.21
N PHE A 52 -6.50 4.00 -0.60
CA PHE A 52 -6.64 4.22 0.84
C PHE A 52 -5.97 3.09 1.63
N THR A 53 -6.29 1.84 1.30
CA THR A 53 -5.73 0.68 1.99
C THR A 53 -4.20 0.62 1.84
N THR A 54 -3.68 0.97 0.67
CA THR A 54 -2.23 1.03 0.41
C THR A 54 -1.55 2.08 1.30
N LEU A 55 -2.08 3.30 1.35
CA LEU A 55 -1.54 4.36 2.22
C LEU A 55 -1.68 4.01 3.71
N ALA A 56 -2.81 3.46 4.11
CA ALA A 56 -3.03 3.03 5.50
C ALA A 56 -2.03 1.95 5.91
N ARG A 57 -1.79 0.94 5.06
CA ARG A 57 -0.80 -0.12 5.31
C ARG A 57 0.62 0.43 5.42
N SER A 58 0.97 1.42 4.60
CA SER A 58 2.23 2.16 4.71
C SER A 58 2.37 2.87 6.06
N LEU A 59 1.34 3.60 6.52
CA LEU A 59 1.33 4.26 7.84
C LEU A 59 1.51 3.25 8.99
N VAL A 60 0.83 2.09 8.93
CA VAL A 60 0.99 1.03 9.94
C VAL A 60 2.44 0.53 9.99
N GLY A 61 3.07 0.31 8.84
CA GLY A 61 4.41 -0.26 8.73
C GLY A 61 5.58 0.66 9.10
N GLN A 62 5.35 1.97 9.22
CA GLN A 62 6.41 2.93 9.49
C GLN A 62 7.18 2.63 10.79
N GLN A 63 8.51 2.70 10.74
CA GLN A 63 9.44 2.56 11.88
C GLN A 63 9.33 1.25 12.68
N ILE A 64 8.75 0.18 12.10
CA ILE A 64 8.66 -1.14 12.75
C ILE A 64 9.04 -2.25 11.77
N THR A 65 9.30 -3.45 12.30
CA THR A 65 9.62 -4.60 11.45
C THR A 65 8.41 -5.05 10.62
N PRO A 66 8.62 -5.68 9.44
CA PRO A 66 7.53 -6.23 8.64
C PRO A 66 6.63 -7.21 9.42
N LYS A 67 7.21 -8.01 10.32
CA LYS A 67 6.48 -8.97 11.16
C LYS A 67 5.55 -8.26 12.16
N SER A 68 6.03 -7.18 12.78
CA SER A 68 5.23 -6.36 13.68
C SER A 68 4.12 -5.63 12.92
N ALA A 69 4.43 -5.08 11.74
CA ALA A 69 3.46 -4.41 10.88
C ALA A 69 2.33 -5.36 10.47
N GLU A 70 2.67 -6.57 10.05
CA GLU A 70 1.67 -7.58 9.69
C GLU A 70 0.77 -7.95 10.87
N THR A 71 1.34 -8.07 12.08
CA THR A 71 0.55 -8.36 13.29
C THR A 71 -0.46 -7.25 13.59
N VAL A 72 -0.03 -5.99 13.56
CA VAL A 72 -0.92 -4.83 13.76
C VAL A 72 -1.97 -4.76 12.67
N TRP A 73 -1.58 -5.01 11.42
CA TRP A 73 -2.49 -4.98 10.28
C TRP A 73 -3.57 -6.07 10.36
N GLN A 74 -3.23 -7.28 10.80
CA GLN A 74 -4.21 -8.35 11.01
C GLN A 74 -5.22 -7.99 12.12
N LYS A 75 -4.76 -7.41 13.23
CA LYS A 75 -5.66 -6.88 14.28
C LYS A 75 -6.58 -5.78 13.75
N LEU A 76 -6.04 -4.89 12.93
CA LEU A 76 -6.83 -3.84 12.28
C LEU A 76 -7.88 -4.43 11.33
N ARG A 77 -7.55 -5.45 10.54
CA ARG A 77 -8.50 -6.17 9.68
C ARG A 77 -9.57 -6.92 10.49
N LEU A 78 -9.28 -7.38 11.71
CA LEU A 78 -10.32 -7.95 12.58
C LEU A 78 -11.30 -6.89 13.06
N ALA A 79 -10.82 -5.70 13.43
CA ALA A 79 -11.69 -4.60 13.87
C ALA A 79 -12.41 -3.90 12.70
N CYS A 80 -11.76 -3.80 11.55
CA CYS A 80 -12.21 -3.13 10.32
C CYS A 80 -12.01 -4.06 9.11
N PRO A 81 -12.89 -5.05 8.87
CA PRO A 81 -12.68 -6.08 7.83
C PRO A 81 -12.45 -5.57 6.42
N LYS A 82 -13.04 -4.43 6.05
CA LYS A 82 -12.88 -3.84 4.73
C LYS A 82 -11.89 -2.68 4.70
N CYS A 83 -11.32 -2.30 5.85
CA CYS A 83 -10.44 -1.13 5.99
C CYS A 83 -10.92 0.10 5.21
N THR A 84 -12.23 0.39 5.18
CA THR A 84 -12.71 1.59 4.47
C THR A 84 -12.54 2.85 5.33
N PRO A 85 -12.43 4.05 4.74
CA PRO A 85 -12.37 5.30 5.50
C PRO A 85 -13.50 5.42 6.54
N ALA A 86 -14.72 5.02 6.17
CA ALA A 86 -15.86 5.04 7.08
C ALA A 86 -15.73 4.06 8.27
N GLN A 87 -15.18 2.86 8.05
CA GLN A 87 -14.94 1.89 9.13
C GLN A 87 -13.86 2.39 10.09
N ILE A 88 -12.77 2.95 9.57
CA ILE A 88 -11.67 3.49 10.36
C ILE A 88 -12.16 4.65 11.24
N LEU A 89 -12.91 5.59 10.69
CA LEU A 89 -13.49 6.69 11.46
C LEU A 89 -14.49 6.20 12.52
N LYS A 90 -15.27 5.16 12.22
CA LYS A 90 -16.21 4.56 13.17
C LYS A 90 -15.50 3.84 14.32
N ALA A 91 -14.36 3.18 14.06
CA ALA A 91 -13.58 2.53 15.09
C ALA A 91 -13.02 3.55 16.10
N GLY A 92 -12.61 4.72 15.61
CA GLY A 92 -12.14 5.81 16.47
C GLY A 92 -10.79 5.51 17.15
N PRO A 93 -10.25 6.48 17.91
CA PRO A 93 -8.88 6.42 18.39
C PRO A 93 -8.63 5.27 19.39
N GLU A 94 -9.59 4.98 20.26
CA GLU A 94 -9.45 3.94 21.30
C GLU A 94 -9.33 2.55 20.69
N GLN A 95 -10.24 2.19 19.78
CA GLN A 95 -10.23 0.88 19.11
C GLN A 95 -8.98 0.71 18.24
N LEU A 96 -8.56 1.76 17.53
CA LEU A 96 -7.35 1.75 16.71
C LEU A 96 -6.09 1.57 17.57
N SER A 97 -6.01 2.25 18.72
CA SER A 97 -4.93 2.05 19.68
C SER A 97 -4.92 0.62 20.23
N ALA A 98 -6.09 0.04 20.52
CA ALA A 98 -6.21 -1.36 20.95
C ALA A 98 -5.73 -2.38 19.90
N CYS A 99 -5.73 -2.01 18.61
CA CYS A 99 -5.14 -2.82 17.53
C CYS A 99 -3.60 -2.81 17.55
N GLY A 100 -2.97 -1.99 18.39
CA GLY A 100 -1.51 -1.89 18.50
C GLY A 100 -0.90 -0.70 17.75
N LEU A 101 -1.72 0.26 17.31
CA LEU A 101 -1.23 1.51 16.74
C LEU A 101 -0.74 2.44 17.85
N SER A 102 0.41 3.08 17.62
CA SER A 102 0.85 4.20 18.46
C SER A 102 -0.12 5.39 18.33
N LYS A 103 -0.14 6.29 19.32
CA LYS A 103 -0.96 7.51 19.28
C LYS A 103 -0.82 8.29 17.97
N ARG A 104 0.41 8.51 17.49
CA ARG A 104 0.68 9.23 16.22
C ARG A 104 0.12 8.50 15.00
N LYS A 105 0.32 7.19 14.92
CA LYS A 105 -0.25 6.39 13.81
C LYS A 105 -1.77 6.39 13.82
N THR A 106 -2.39 6.36 15.00
CA THR A 106 -3.84 6.51 15.15
C THR A 106 -4.32 7.86 14.62
N GLU A 107 -3.65 8.96 15.00
CA GLU A 107 -3.95 10.31 14.48
C GLU A 107 -3.85 10.35 12.95
N TYR A 108 -2.76 9.85 12.37
CA TYR A 108 -2.54 9.89 10.92
C TYR A 108 -3.52 9.03 10.13
N ILE A 109 -3.87 7.84 10.62
CA ILE A 109 -4.84 6.96 9.94
C ILE A 109 -6.26 7.55 9.99
N LEU A 110 -6.64 8.19 11.10
CA LEU A 110 -7.92 8.90 11.20
C LEU A 110 -7.96 10.12 10.28
N ASP A 111 -6.88 10.90 10.25
CA ASP A 111 -6.75 12.05 9.35
C ASP A 111 -6.82 11.64 7.88
N LEU A 112 -6.09 10.58 7.49
CA LEU A 112 -6.17 9.99 6.15
C LEU A 112 -7.61 9.57 5.82
N ALA A 113 -8.30 8.90 6.75
CA ALA A 113 -9.67 8.46 6.55
C ALA A 113 -10.64 9.63 6.39
N ASP A 114 -10.44 10.71 7.15
CA ASP A 114 -11.23 11.94 7.00
C ASP A 114 -11.02 12.59 5.63
N HIS A 115 -9.76 12.72 5.18
CA HIS A 115 -9.44 13.29 3.87
C HIS A 115 -10.04 12.51 2.70
N PHE A 116 -9.99 11.16 2.75
CA PHE A 116 -10.63 10.31 1.75
C PHE A 116 -12.17 10.42 1.82
N LYS A 117 -12.76 10.45 3.02
CA LYS A 117 -14.22 10.59 3.18
C LYS A 117 -14.72 11.95 2.71
N ALA A 118 -13.97 13.01 2.99
CA ALA A 118 -14.23 14.38 2.54
C ALA A 118 -13.93 14.60 1.05
N LYS A 119 -13.44 13.56 0.34
CA LYS A 119 -13.02 13.63 -1.07
C LYS A 119 -11.97 14.71 -1.34
N ARG A 120 -11.13 15.02 -0.33
CA ARG A 120 -9.99 15.94 -0.46
C ARG A 120 -8.80 15.27 -1.13
N VAL A 121 -8.73 13.93 -1.07
CA VAL A 121 -7.78 13.12 -1.83
C VAL A 121 -8.46 12.62 -3.09
N HIS A 122 -8.07 13.17 -4.24
CA HIS A 122 -8.61 12.82 -5.55
C HIS A 122 -7.88 11.63 -6.18
N ALA A 123 -7.86 10.48 -5.49
CA ALA A 123 -7.07 9.31 -5.93
C ALA A 123 -7.44 8.81 -7.34
N SER A 124 -8.67 9.02 -7.80
CA SER A 124 -9.10 8.70 -9.16
C SER A 124 -8.49 9.58 -10.25
N GLN A 125 -7.84 10.68 -9.88
CA GLN A 125 -7.20 11.62 -10.81
C GLN A 125 -5.68 11.43 -10.87
N TRP A 126 -5.08 10.66 -9.96
CA TRP A 126 -3.64 10.48 -9.87
C TRP A 126 -2.99 9.95 -11.15
N GLU A 127 -3.68 9.10 -11.92
CA GLU A 127 -3.16 8.60 -13.20
C GLU A 127 -2.91 9.70 -14.24
N GLN A 128 -3.56 10.86 -14.08
CA GLN A 128 -3.47 11.99 -15.01
C GLN A 128 -2.63 13.14 -14.45
N MET A 129 -2.20 13.02 -13.20
CA MET A 129 -1.39 14.02 -12.52
C MET A 129 0.10 13.67 -12.68
N ASP A 130 0.93 14.70 -12.72
CA ASP A 130 2.37 14.50 -12.54
C ASP A 130 2.71 14.24 -11.07
N ASP A 131 3.91 13.74 -10.81
CA ASP A 131 4.35 13.35 -9.47
C ASP A 131 4.28 14.53 -8.48
N GLU A 132 4.65 15.74 -8.91
CA GLU A 132 4.63 16.93 -8.06
C GLU A 132 3.20 17.33 -7.67
N ALA A 133 2.25 17.26 -8.59
CA ALA A 133 0.84 17.52 -8.30
C ALA A 133 0.23 16.46 -7.38
N VAL A 134 0.71 15.21 -7.41
CA VAL A 134 0.28 14.16 -6.48
C VAL A 134 0.84 14.40 -5.07
N ILE A 135 2.03 15.00 -4.96
CA ILE A 135 2.72 15.27 -3.69
C ILE A 135 2.23 16.54 -3.00
N ALA A 136 1.88 17.58 -3.77
CA ALA A 136 1.48 18.92 -3.28
C ALA A 136 0.11 18.94 -2.59
#